data_AF-A0A8S3UHU0-F1
#
_entry.id   AF-A0A8S3UHU0-F1
#
_cell.length_a   1.000
_cell.length_b   1.000
_cell.length_c   1.000
_cell.angle_alpha   90.00
_cell.angle_beta   90.00
_cell.angle_gamma   90.00
#
_symmetry.space_group_name_H-M   'P 1'
#
loop_
_entity.id
_entity.type
_entity.pdbx_description
1 polymer ?
#
loop_
_entity_poly.entity_id
_entity_poly.type
_entity_poly.pdbx_seq_one_letter_code
_entity_poly.pdbx_strand_id
1 'polypeptide(L)'
;MSCIPSKSDSNPLAHQIQNNVLTTLLVVIVFTAIKSYYDKIRRQKARVAVFVIGTGPVGVTAALAAVQTKRVTQLVFYEQEERNQVYDRNYQICFDRRSTNILKKLHVDFDNIEGIWDDQCFYTRVGNYIEYIFSAIKRSNTETKIYFNKKVRVSLHF
;
A
#
# COMPACT_ATOMS: atom_id res chain seq x y z
N MET A 1 56.92 -51.96 -20.58
CA MET A 1 56.00 -51.76 -19.43
C MET A 1 56.86 -51.23 -18.29
N SER A 2 56.59 -50.09 -17.68
CA SER A 2 55.29 -49.64 -17.17
C SER A 2 55.26 -48.12 -17.01
N CYS A 3 54.18 -47.49 -17.44
CA CYS A 3 53.82 -46.12 -17.06
C CYS A 3 53.40 -46.11 -15.57
N ILE A 4 53.85 -45.12 -14.81
CA ILE A 4 53.28 -44.76 -13.50
C ILE A 4 52.93 -43.26 -13.59
N PRO A 5 51.67 -42.87 -13.28
CA PRO A 5 51.20 -41.52 -13.54
C PRO A 5 51.74 -40.53 -12.49
N SER A 6 52.13 -39.34 -12.95
CA SER A 6 52.46 -38.21 -12.09
C SER A 6 51.21 -37.74 -11.37
N LYS A 7 51.26 -37.83 -10.04
CA LYS A 7 50.22 -37.35 -9.13
C LYS A 7 50.23 -35.82 -9.18
N SER A 8 49.09 -35.25 -9.57
CA SER A 8 48.83 -33.81 -9.61
C SER A 8 49.16 -33.16 -8.26
N ASP A 9 50.16 -32.29 -8.25
CA ASP A 9 50.47 -31.39 -7.13
C ASP A 9 49.31 -30.40 -6.95
N SER A 10 48.47 -30.64 -5.96
CA SER A 10 47.44 -29.70 -5.52
C SER A 10 48.10 -28.56 -4.74
N ASN A 11 48.23 -27.39 -5.38
CA ASN A 11 48.79 -26.18 -4.78
C ASN A 11 48.08 -25.81 -3.46
N PRO A 12 48.75 -25.83 -2.29
CA PRO A 12 48.12 -25.56 -1.00
C PRO A 12 47.59 -24.12 -0.89
N LEU A 13 48.22 -23.18 -1.62
CA LEU A 13 47.77 -21.80 -1.78
C LEU A 13 46.40 -21.69 -2.47
N ALA A 14 46.14 -22.51 -3.50
CA ALA A 14 44.88 -22.49 -4.23
C ALA A 14 43.71 -22.96 -3.34
N HIS A 15 43.96 -23.98 -2.50
CA HIS A 15 42.99 -24.45 -1.52
C HIS A 15 42.70 -23.42 -0.41
N GLN A 16 43.70 -22.68 0.07
CA GLN A 16 43.49 -21.59 1.02
C GLN A 16 42.66 -20.44 0.42
N ILE A 17 42.95 -20.04 -0.83
CA ILE A 17 42.20 -18.99 -1.51
C ILE A 17 40.75 -19.42 -1.73
N GLN A 18 40.50 -20.66 -2.16
CA GLN A 18 39.15 -21.19 -2.34
C GLN A 18 38.34 -21.16 -1.04
N ASN A 19 38.94 -21.56 0.08
CA ASN A 19 38.25 -21.56 1.38
C ASN A 19 37.91 -20.15 1.87
N ASN A 20 38.82 -19.18 1.67
CA ASN A 20 38.58 -17.78 2.06
C ASN A 20 37.48 -17.13 1.20
N VAL A 21 37.47 -17.39 -0.10
CA VAL A 21 36.43 -16.91 -1.02
C VAL A 21 35.08 -17.53 -0.67
N LEU A 22 35.03 -18.84 -0.43
CA LEU A 22 33.80 -19.54 -0.04
C LEU A 22 33.24 -19.01 1.28
N THR A 23 34.11 -18.79 2.27
CA THR A 23 33.73 -18.25 3.58
C THR A 23 33.18 -16.82 3.44
N THR A 24 33.86 -15.97 2.67
CA THR A 24 33.41 -14.59 2.42
C THR A 24 32.06 -14.57 1.70
N LEU A 25 31.89 -15.42 0.68
CA LEU A 25 30.63 -15.55 -0.05
C LEU A 25 29.49 -15.98 0.88
N LEU A 26 29.74 -16.97 1.75
CA LEU A 26 28.76 -17.46 2.71
C LEU A 26 28.37 -16.35 3.71
N VAL A 27 29.34 -15.62 4.25
CA VAL A 27 29.10 -14.49 5.15
C VAL A 27 28.25 -13.41 4.47
N VAL A 28 28.58 -13.04 3.22
CA VAL A 28 27.83 -12.03 2.46
C VAL A 28 26.39 -12.48 2.20
N ILE A 29 26.17 -13.75 1.81
CA ILE A 29 24.84 -14.29 1.57
C ILE A 29 24.01 -14.28 2.85
N VAL A 30 24.56 -14.80 3.95
CA VAL A 30 23.86 -14.85 5.25
C VAL A 30 23.54 -13.44 5.74
N PHE A 31 24.51 -12.53 5.70
CA PHE A 31 24.31 -11.15 6.10
C PHE A 31 23.23 -10.45 5.27
N THR A 32 23.27 -10.61 3.94
CA THR A 32 22.29 -10.01 3.03
C THR A 32 20.90 -10.58 3.24
N ALA A 33 20.78 -11.90 3.47
CA ALA A 33 19.51 -12.55 3.77
C ALA A 33 18.89 -12.04 5.09
N ILE A 34 19.68 -11.99 6.17
CA ILE A 34 19.25 -11.47 7.48
C ILE A 34 18.84 -10.01 7.37
N LYS A 35 19.69 -9.17 6.76
CA LYS A 35 19.41 -7.74 6.57
C LYS A 35 18.14 -7.52 5.76
N SER A 36 17.98 -8.24 4.65
CA SER A 36 16.80 -8.14 3.79
C SER A 36 15.52 -8.55 4.54
N TYR A 37 15.59 -9.63 5.32
CA TYR A 37 14.47 -10.10 6.15
C TYR A 37 14.12 -9.08 7.24
N TYR A 38 15.12 -8.58 7.96
CA TYR A 38 14.93 -7.57 9.01
C TYR A 38 14.34 -6.28 8.44
N ASP A 39 14.85 -5.79 7.31
CA ASP A 39 14.34 -4.60 6.65
C ASP A 39 12.90 -4.81 6.15
N LYS A 40 12.56 -6.01 5.67
CA LYS A 40 11.19 -6.37 5.29
C LYS A 40 10.25 -6.31 6.49
N ILE A 41 10.62 -6.90 7.64
CA ILE A 41 9.83 -6.83 8.87
C ILE A 41 9.72 -5.40 9.38
N ARG A 42 10.83 -4.66 9.41
CA ARG A 42 10.87 -3.27 9.85
C ARG A 42 9.94 -2.40 9.01
N ARG A 43 9.99 -2.54 7.68
CA ARG A 43 9.08 -1.84 6.75
C ARG A 43 7.63 -2.28 6.90
N GLN A 44 7.37 -3.55 7.23
CA GLN A 44 6.01 -4.04 7.49
C GLN A 44 5.42 -3.48 8.79
N LYS A 45 6.27 -3.23 9.80
CA LYS A 45 5.88 -2.65 11.10
C LYS A 45 5.91 -1.12 11.12
N ALA A 46 6.48 -0.48 10.09
CA ALA A 46 6.52 0.97 10.01
C ALA A 46 5.10 1.54 10.01
N ARG A 47 4.84 2.40 10.99
CA ARG A 47 3.62 3.17 11.14
C ARG A 47 3.75 4.45 10.32
N VAL A 48 2.74 4.76 9.49
CA VAL A 48 2.79 5.86 8.53
C VAL A 48 1.62 6.80 8.78
N ALA A 49 1.84 8.10 8.59
CA ALA A 49 0.80 9.10 8.49
C ALA A 49 0.48 9.34 7.00
N VAL A 50 -0.80 9.29 6.63
CA VAL A 50 -1.26 9.44 5.25
C VAL A 50 -2.04 10.73 5.11
N PHE A 51 -1.62 11.57 4.16
CA PHE A 51 -2.30 12.80 3.81
C PHE A 51 -2.99 12.62 2.46
N VAL A 52 -4.29 12.82 2.44
CA VAL A 52 -5.13 12.69 1.24
C VAL A 52 -5.60 14.08 0.86
N ILE A 53 -5.28 14.49 -0.38
CA ILE A 53 -5.68 15.79 -0.93
C ILE A 53 -6.86 15.54 -1.86
N GLY A 54 -8.02 16.07 -1.48
CA GLY A 54 -9.30 15.85 -2.15
C GLY A 54 -10.08 14.66 -1.58
N THR A 55 -11.36 14.88 -1.36
CA THR A 55 -12.35 13.93 -0.81
C THR A 55 -13.29 13.39 -1.88
N GLY A 56 -12.92 13.51 -3.15
CA GLY A 56 -13.61 12.82 -4.24
C GLY A 56 -13.55 11.29 -4.10
N PRO A 57 -14.32 10.56 -4.92
CA PRO A 57 -14.47 9.10 -4.83
C PRO A 57 -13.11 8.37 -4.88
N VAL A 58 -12.18 8.83 -5.73
CA VAL A 58 -10.83 8.25 -5.80
C VAL A 58 -10.03 8.49 -4.52
N GLY A 59 -10.06 9.72 -3.97
CA GLY A 59 -9.32 10.09 -2.77
C GLY A 59 -9.79 9.32 -1.54
N VAL A 60 -11.10 9.22 -1.32
CA VAL A 60 -11.66 8.44 -0.20
C VAL A 60 -11.42 6.95 -0.35
N THR A 61 -11.44 6.42 -1.58
CA THR A 61 -11.11 5.01 -1.84
C THR A 61 -9.64 4.71 -1.55
N ALA A 62 -8.73 5.60 -1.96
CA ALA A 62 -7.30 5.47 -1.66
C ALA A 62 -7.05 5.51 -0.15
N ALA A 63 -7.77 6.38 0.56
CA ALA A 63 -7.72 6.46 2.01
C ALA A 63 -8.21 5.18 2.68
N LEU A 64 -9.33 4.62 2.23
CA LEU A 64 -9.84 3.33 2.71
C LEU A 64 -8.80 2.22 2.48
N ALA A 65 -8.23 2.14 1.28
CA ALA A 65 -7.20 1.17 0.96
C ALA A 65 -5.98 1.31 1.89
N ALA A 66 -5.58 2.54 2.21
CA ALA A 66 -4.50 2.81 3.14
C ALA A 66 -4.82 2.31 4.55
N VAL A 67 -6.02 2.62 5.08
CA VAL A 67 -6.47 2.17 6.40
C VAL A 67 -6.50 0.64 6.51
N GLN A 68 -6.93 -0.05 5.46
CA GLN A 68 -6.98 -1.53 5.42
C GLN A 68 -5.60 -2.18 5.58
N THR A 69 -4.50 -1.47 5.33
CA THR A 69 -3.15 -2.00 5.56
C THR A 69 -2.79 -2.16 7.04
N LYS A 70 -3.55 -1.54 7.96
CA LYS A 70 -3.27 -1.45 9.41
C LYS A 70 -1.92 -0.80 9.76
N ARG A 71 -1.23 -0.20 8.78
CA ARG A 71 0.02 0.54 8.96
C ARG A 71 -0.21 2.03 9.17
N VAL A 72 -1.40 2.51 8.83
CA VAL A 72 -1.74 3.92 8.96
C VAL A 72 -2.10 4.22 10.41
N THR A 73 -1.32 5.10 11.02
CA THR A 73 -1.56 5.60 12.38
C THR A 73 -2.46 6.81 12.38
N GLN A 74 -2.22 7.71 11.44
CA GLN A 74 -2.93 8.95 11.28
C GLN A 74 -3.32 9.12 9.82
N LEU A 75 -4.59 9.44 9.58
CA LEU A 75 -5.14 9.77 8.29
C LEU A 75 -5.65 11.20 8.31
N VAL A 76 -5.20 12.01 7.37
CA VAL A 76 -5.55 13.43 7.29
C VAL A 76 -6.08 13.74 5.90
N PHE A 77 -7.30 14.27 5.81
CA PHE A 77 -7.88 14.75 4.58
C PHE A 77 -7.82 16.26 4.50
N TYR A 78 -7.47 16.77 3.32
CA TYR A 78 -7.61 18.17 2.95
C TYR A 78 -8.58 18.30 1.79
N GLU A 79 -9.63 19.08 1.96
CA GLU A 79 -10.63 19.37 0.94
C GLU A 79 -10.75 20.87 0.75
N GLN A 80 -10.78 21.30 -0.51
CA GLN A 80 -10.99 22.69 -0.87
C GLN A 80 -12.46 23.08 -0.71
N GLU A 81 -13.39 22.18 -1.02
CA GLU A 81 -14.83 22.43 -0.89
C GLU A 81 -15.30 22.41 0.57
N GLU A 82 -16.49 22.99 0.79
CA GLU A 82 -17.18 22.90 2.06
C GLU A 82 -17.78 21.51 2.25
N ARG A 83 -17.94 21.09 3.51
CA ARG A 83 -18.51 19.80 3.89
C ARG A 83 -19.84 19.50 3.18
N ASN A 84 -20.78 20.45 3.19
CA ASN A 84 -22.11 20.25 2.60
C ASN A 84 -22.00 20.05 1.08
N GLN A 85 -21.15 20.82 0.41
CA GLN A 85 -20.94 20.72 -1.03
C GLN A 85 -20.37 19.36 -1.46
N VAL A 86 -19.53 18.74 -0.62
CA VAL A 86 -18.96 17.40 -0.88
C VAL A 86 -20.04 16.31 -0.81
N TYR A 87 -20.92 16.37 0.20
CA TYR A 87 -21.97 15.37 0.38
C TYR A 87 -23.17 15.60 -0.56
N ASP A 88 -23.46 16.84 -0.93
CA ASP A 88 -24.56 17.21 -1.83
C ASP A 88 -24.22 16.98 -3.32
N ARG A 89 -23.11 16.29 -3.62
CA ARG A 89 -22.74 15.93 -5.00
C ARG A 89 -23.76 14.94 -5.58
N ASN A 90 -24.63 15.48 -6.43
CA ASN A 90 -25.77 14.74 -7.01
C ASN A 90 -25.45 13.97 -8.29
N TYR A 91 -24.24 14.06 -8.84
CA TYR A 91 -23.89 13.26 -10.00
C TYR A 91 -23.74 11.77 -9.61
N GLN A 92 -24.10 10.90 -10.54
CA GLN A 92 -24.03 9.46 -10.36
C GLN A 92 -22.65 8.93 -10.77
N ILE A 93 -22.23 7.88 -10.08
CA ILE A 93 -21.08 7.05 -10.46
C ILE A 93 -21.53 5.61 -10.67
N CYS A 94 -20.83 4.95 -11.57
CA CYS A 94 -21.00 3.54 -11.87
C CYS A 94 -19.72 2.80 -11.52
N PHE A 95 -19.85 1.71 -10.77
CA PHE A 95 -18.77 0.77 -10.52
C PHE A 95 -19.01 -0.48 -11.35
N ASP A 96 -18.13 -0.72 -12.31
CA ASP A 96 -18.14 -1.94 -13.09
C ASP A 96 -17.83 -3.17 -12.23
N ARG A 97 -18.06 -4.36 -12.77
CA ARG A 97 -17.77 -5.63 -12.08
C ARG A 97 -16.34 -5.71 -11.54
N ARG A 98 -15.35 -5.15 -12.26
CA ARG A 98 -13.97 -5.18 -11.80
C ARG A 98 -13.78 -4.28 -10.58
N SER A 99 -14.31 -3.06 -10.62
CA SER A 99 -14.22 -2.11 -9.51
C SER A 99 -14.96 -2.61 -8.27
N THR A 100 -16.17 -3.15 -8.43
CA THR A 100 -16.93 -3.72 -7.31
C THR A 100 -16.20 -4.89 -6.66
N ASN A 101 -15.56 -5.77 -7.45
CA ASN A 101 -14.74 -6.86 -6.90
C ASN A 101 -13.51 -6.35 -6.12
N ILE A 102 -12.87 -5.28 -6.57
CA ILE A 102 -11.74 -4.67 -5.86
C ILE A 102 -12.23 -4.03 -4.55
N LEU A 103 -13.32 -3.28 -4.60
CA LEU A 103 -13.89 -2.59 -3.45
C LEU A 103 -14.43 -3.58 -2.40
N LYS A 104 -15.04 -4.69 -2.82
CA LYS A 104 -15.42 -5.79 -1.91
C LYS A 104 -14.21 -6.38 -1.17
N LYS A 105 -13.05 -6.52 -1.83
CA LYS A 105 -11.80 -6.93 -1.17
C LYS A 105 -11.27 -5.90 -0.16
N LEU A 106 -11.66 -4.64 -0.31
CA LEU A 106 -11.41 -3.56 0.66
C LEU A 106 -12.49 -3.47 1.74
N HIS A 107 -13.39 -4.46 1.83
CA HIS A 107 -14.52 -4.53 2.75
C HIS A 107 -15.57 -3.43 2.53
N VAL A 108 -15.72 -2.95 1.28
CA VAL A 108 -16.87 -2.14 0.89
C VAL A 108 -18.07 -3.07 0.71
N ASP A 109 -19.10 -2.80 1.50
CA ASP A 109 -20.39 -3.44 1.46
C ASP A 109 -21.36 -2.58 0.65
N PHE A 110 -21.57 -3.00 -0.60
CA PHE A 110 -22.44 -2.32 -1.55
C PHE A 110 -23.92 -2.42 -1.19
N ASP A 111 -24.32 -3.41 -0.38
CA ASP A 111 -25.71 -3.59 0.02
C ASP A 111 -26.12 -2.55 1.10
N ASN A 112 -25.12 -1.95 1.75
CA ASN A 112 -25.26 -0.85 2.71
C ASN A 112 -25.07 0.54 2.07
N ILE A 113 -24.91 0.62 0.75
CA ILE A 113 -24.83 1.88 0.01
C ILE A 113 -26.14 2.06 -0.74
N GLU A 114 -26.76 3.24 -0.61
CA GLU A 114 -27.92 3.58 -1.42
C GLU A 114 -27.51 3.64 -2.90
N GLY A 115 -28.05 2.72 -3.70
CA GLY A 115 -27.73 2.57 -5.10
C GLY A 115 -28.55 1.46 -5.75
N ILE A 116 -28.29 1.21 -7.03
CA ILE A 116 -28.96 0.18 -7.82
C ILE A 116 -27.93 -0.68 -8.54
N TRP A 117 -28.20 -1.99 -8.59
CA TRP A 117 -27.46 -2.92 -9.42
C TRP A 117 -28.15 -3.05 -10.78
N ASP A 118 -27.40 -2.82 -11.86
CA ASP A 118 -27.85 -3.03 -13.23
C ASP A 118 -26.68 -3.56 -14.08
N ASP A 119 -26.92 -4.61 -14.86
CA ASP A 119 -25.94 -5.32 -15.69
C ASP A 119 -24.53 -5.48 -15.06
N GLN A 120 -24.47 -6.11 -13.88
CA GLN A 120 -23.23 -6.34 -13.11
C GLN A 120 -22.48 -5.07 -12.68
N CYS A 121 -23.09 -3.91 -12.85
CA CYS A 121 -22.59 -2.62 -12.43
C CYS A 121 -23.41 -2.09 -11.25
N PHE A 122 -22.75 -1.38 -10.33
CA PHE A 122 -23.41 -0.72 -9.21
C PHE A 122 -23.43 0.79 -9.43
N TYR A 123 -24.62 1.36 -9.45
CA TYR A 123 -24.84 2.79 -9.64
C TYR A 123 -25.23 3.44 -8.32
N THR A 124 -24.58 4.54 -7.96
CA THR A 124 -24.90 5.31 -6.75
C THR A 124 -24.59 6.79 -6.95
N ARG A 125 -25.12 7.64 -6.08
CA ARG A 125 -24.70 9.04 -6.02
C ARG A 125 -23.33 9.14 -5.38
N VAL A 126 -22.51 10.07 -5.85
CA VAL A 126 -21.16 10.26 -5.29
C VAL A 126 -21.21 10.66 -3.82
N GLY A 127 -22.16 11.51 -3.41
CA GLY A 127 -22.36 11.86 -2.01
C GLY A 127 -22.53 10.63 -1.11
N ASN A 128 -23.46 9.74 -1.48
CA ASN A 128 -23.75 8.49 -0.77
C ASN A 128 -22.50 7.60 -0.64
N TYR A 129 -21.74 7.45 -1.73
CA TYR A 129 -20.50 6.68 -1.71
C TYR A 129 -19.45 7.30 -0.77
N ILE A 130 -19.21 8.62 -0.88
CA ILE A 130 -18.24 9.32 -0.04
C ILE A 130 -18.62 9.21 1.44
N GLU A 131 -19.90 9.40 1.76
CA GLU A 131 -20.43 9.28 3.12
C GLU A 131 -20.25 7.88 3.69
N TYR A 132 -20.58 6.85 2.90
CA TYR A 132 -20.37 5.46 3.28
C TYR A 132 -18.89 5.20 3.61
N ILE A 133 -17.97 5.62 2.73
CA ILE A 133 -16.53 5.38 2.93
C ILE A 133 -16.00 6.12 4.15
N PHE A 134 -16.43 7.36 4.39
CA PHE A 134 -16.06 8.08 5.60
C PHE A 134 -16.57 7.39 6.86
N SER A 135 -17.78 6.84 6.81
CA SER A 135 -18.35 6.06 7.91
C SER A 135 -17.53 4.78 8.16
N ALA A 136 -17.13 4.09 7.10
CA ALA A 136 -16.25 2.91 7.19
C ALA A 136 -14.87 3.25 7.78
N ILE A 137 -14.27 4.37 7.37
CA ILE A 137 -12.99 4.87 7.90
C ILE A 137 -13.14 5.28 9.37
N LYS A 138 -14.21 5.96 9.77
CA LYS A 138 -14.46 6.32 11.19
C LYS A 138 -14.63 5.11 12.10
N ARG A 139 -15.15 4.00 11.58
CA ARG A 139 -15.24 2.72 12.32
C ARG A 139 -13.88 2.02 12.45
N SER A 140 -12.87 2.43 11.68
CA SER A 140 -11.51 1.94 11.84
C SER A 140 -10.86 2.58 13.08
N ASN A 141 -9.91 1.89 13.70
CA ASN A 141 -9.17 2.39 14.86
C ASN A 141 -8.02 3.35 14.46
N THR A 142 -8.17 4.06 13.34
CA THR A 142 -7.16 5.00 12.80
C THR A 142 -7.58 6.43 13.13
N GLU A 143 -6.68 7.21 13.73
CA GLU A 143 -6.92 8.62 14.00
C GLU A 143 -7.16 9.37 12.70
N THR A 144 -8.38 9.85 12.49
CA THR A 144 -8.80 10.48 11.23
C THR A 144 -9.15 11.94 11.45
N LYS A 145 -8.49 12.85 10.73
CA LYS A 145 -8.76 14.29 10.73
C LYS A 145 -9.18 14.73 9.33
N ILE A 146 -10.21 15.57 9.23
CA ILE A 146 -10.72 16.07 7.95
C ILE A 146 -10.78 17.59 8.03
N TYR A 147 -10.06 18.26 7.14
CA TYR A 147 -10.03 19.71 7.03
C TYR A 147 -10.72 20.14 5.74
N PHE A 148 -11.94 20.66 5.86
CA PHE A 148 -12.68 21.29 4.77
C PHE A 148 -12.27 22.75 4.58
N ASN A 149 -12.56 23.33 3.42
CA ASN A 149 -12.21 24.70 3.06
C ASN A 149 -10.70 25.01 3.20
N LYS A 150 -9.85 24.00 2.90
CA LYS A 150 -8.39 24.10 2.93
C LYS A 150 -7.82 23.75 1.56
N LYS A 151 -7.47 24.78 0.79
CA LYS A 151 -6.71 24.62 -0.45
C LYS A 151 -5.24 24.35 -0.14
N VAL A 152 -4.77 23.16 -0.52
CA VAL A 152 -3.34 22.82 -0.45
C VAL A 152 -2.62 23.48 -1.61
N ARG A 153 -1.57 24.25 -1.32
CA ARG A 153 -0.65 24.79 -2.33
C ARG A 153 0.71 24.14 -2.15
N VAL A 154 1.24 23.58 -3.22
CA VAL A 154 2.63 23.12 -3.26
C VAL A 154 3.47 24.35 -3.60
N SER A 155 4.24 24.84 -2.63
CA SER A 155 5.25 25.88 -2.90
C SER A 155 6.47 25.17 -3.49
N LEU A 156 6.62 25.22 -4.81
CA LEU A 156 7.86 24.82 -5.45
C LEU A 156 8.82 26.01 -5.30
N HIS A 157 9.71 25.94 -4.31
CA HIS A 157 10.91 26.77 -4.30
C HIS A 157 11.87 26.17 -5.34
N PHE A 158 11.92 26.80 -6.52
CA PHE A 158 13.00 26.64 -7.49
C PHE A 158 14.03 27.75 -7.28
#